data_AF-A0A6G3WZQ0-F1
#
_entry.id   AF-A0A6G3WZQ0-F1
#
_cell.length_a   1.000
_cell.length_b   1.000
_cell.length_c   1.000
_cell.angle_alpha   90.00
_cell.angle_beta   90.00
_cell.angle_gamma   90.00
#
_symmetry.space_group_name_H-M   'P 1'
#
loop_
_entity.id
_entity.type
_entity.pdbx_description
1 polymer ?
#
loop_
_entity_poly.entity_id
_entity_poly.type
_entity_poly.pdbx_seq_one_letter_code
_entity_poly.pdbx_strand_id
1 'polypeptide(L)' 'LDNALRSGDAALTGPVARGDAGTVAAHIGELREHAPQAVAGYIEMARATADRALAHGLLKAELAEDLLVVLAD' A
#
# COMPACT_ATOMS: atom_id res chain seq x y z
N LEU A 1 2.81 7.68 13.93
CA LEU A 1 3.56 8.63 13.08
C LEU A 1 5.06 8.65 13.43
N ASP A 2 5.43 8.38 14.68
CA ASP A 2 6.82 8.43 15.17
C ASP A 2 7.85 7.58 14.42
N ASN A 3 7.47 6.39 13.91
CA ASN A 3 8.41 5.53 13.18
C ASN A 3 8.81 6.06 11.80
N ALA A 4 7.87 6.62 11.03
CA ALA A 4 8.14 7.17 9.70
C ALA A 4 9.01 8.43 9.75
N LEU A 5 8.86 9.24 10.81
CA LEU A 5 9.64 10.45 11.01
C LEU A 5 11.06 10.18 11.55
N ARG A 6 11.28 9.04 12.23
CA ARG A 6 12.57 8.69 12.85
C ARG A 6 13.43 7.76 12.00
N SER A 7 12.80 6.89 11.20
CA SER A 7 13.50 5.88 10.38
C SER A 7 13.33 6.10 8.87
N GLY A 8 12.60 7.13 8.43
CA GLY A 8 12.31 7.38 7.01
C GLY A 8 11.54 6.23 6.37
N ASP A 9 11.73 6.01 5.06
CA ASP A 9 11.09 4.93 4.31
C ASP A 9 11.49 3.52 4.79
N ALA A 10 12.54 3.37 5.61
CA ALA A 10 12.86 2.08 6.24
C ALA A 10 11.83 1.65 7.31
N ALA A 11 10.95 2.56 7.75
CA ALA A 11 9.81 2.23 8.62
C ALA A 11 8.54 1.82 7.84
N LEU A 12 8.55 1.87 6.51
CA LEU A 12 7.44 1.37 5.69
C LEU A 12 7.42 -0.16 5.71
N THR A 13 6.75 -0.72 6.72
CA THR A 13 6.60 -2.17 6.88
C THR A 13 5.18 -2.66 6.62
N GLY A 14 4.27 -1.77 6.22
CA GLY A 14 2.89 -2.11 5.89
C GLY A 14 2.78 -3.07 4.68
N PRO A 15 1.62 -3.73 4.49
CA PRO A 15 1.43 -4.72 3.43
C PRO A 15 1.76 -4.19 2.03
N VAL A 16 1.46 -2.91 1.77
CA VAL A 16 1.77 -2.23 0.51
C VAL A 16 3.29 -2.19 0.25
N ALA A 17 4.10 -1.81 1.25
CA ALA A 17 5.55 -1.72 1.11
C ALA A 17 6.22 -3.09 0.88
N ARG A 18 5.58 -4.16 1.34
CA ARG A 18 6.03 -5.55 1.13
C ARG A 18 5.49 -6.18 -0.15
N GLY A 19 4.56 -5.52 -0.86
CA GLY A 19 3.91 -6.07 -2.04
C GLY A 19 2.87 -7.16 -1.74
N ASP A 20 2.26 -7.11 -0.56
CA ASP A 20 1.24 -8.08 -0.12
C ASP A 20 -0.13 -7.70 -0.71
N ALA A 21 -0.30 -7.99 -2.00
CA ALA A 21 -1.51 -7.66 -2.76
C ALA A 21 -2.77 -8.30 -2.16
N GLY A 22 -2.67 -9.53 -1.64
CA GLY A 22 -3.78 -10.23 -0.99
C GLY A 22 -4.29 -9.50 0.26
N THR A 23 -3.39 -9.04 1.13
CA THR A 23 -3.77 -8.25 2.30
C THR A 23 -4.36 -6.89 1.91
N VAL A 24 -3.83 -6.25 0.86
CA VAL A 24 -4.37 -4.96 0.37
C VAL A 24 -5.78 -5.14 -0.20
N ALA A 25 -6.02 -6.21 -0.96
CA ALA A 25 -7.35 -6.54 -1.48
C ALA A 25 -8.36 -6.79 -0.35
N ALA A 26 -7.95 -7.52 0.71
CA ALA A 26 -8.79 -7.76 1.88
C ALA A 26 -9.17 -6.44 2.58
N HIS A 27 -8.20 -5.54 2.78
CA HIS A 27 -8.49 -4.22 3.37
C HIS A 27 -9.45 -3.39 2.53
N ILE A 28 -9.31 -3.39 1.19
CA ILE A 28 -10.24 -2.70 0.31
C ILE A 28 -11.64 -3.30 0.43
N GLY A 29 -11.76 -4.64 0.52
CA GLY A 29 -13.02 -5.34 0.76
C GLY A 29 -13.71 -4.86 2.04
N GLU A 30 -13.00 -4.87 3.16
CA GLU A 30 -13.49 -4.40 4.47
C GLU A 30 -13.89 -2.91 4.43
N LEU A 31 -13.10 -2.07 3.76
CA LEU A 31 -13.43 -0.66 3.60
C LEU A 31 -14.66 -0.46 2.72
N ARG A 32 -14.84 -1.23 1.65
CA ARG A 32 -16.05 -1.17 0.81
C ARG A 32 -17.29 -1.53 1.62
N GLU A 33 -17.19 -2.50 2.53
CA GLU A 33 -18.31 -2.94 3.36
C GLU A 33 -18.64 -1.93 4.48
N HIS A 34 -17.62 -1.45 5.19
CA HIS A 34 -17.83 -0.73 6.45
C HIS A 34 -17.58 0.79 6.36
N ALA A 35 -16.82 1.25 5.38
CA ALA A 35 -16.43 2.66 5.24
C ALA A 35 -16.17 3.03 3.75
N PRO A 36 -17.17 2.92 2.86
CA PRO A 36 -16.96 3.09 1.42
C PRO A 36 -16.35 4.44 1.03
N GLN A 37 -16.63 5.49 1.82
CA GLN A 37 -16.03 6.81 1.66
C GLN A 37 -14.50 6.86 1.88
N ALA A 38 -13.93 5.88 2.60
CA ALA A 38 -12.51 5.82 2.89
C ALA A 38 -11.70 5.09 1.80
N VAL A 39 -12.36 4.35 0.91
CA VAL A 39 -11.70 3.52 -0.13
C VAL A 39 -10.79 4.36 -1.02
N ALA A 40 -11.29 5.50 -1.53
CA ALA A 40 -10.50 6.37 -2.40
C ALA A 40 -9.24 6.89 -1.70
N GLY A 41 -9.37 7.32 -0.44
CA GLY A 41 -8.22 7.78 0.34
C GLY A 41 -7.20 6.67 0.63
N TYR A 42 -7.67 5.46 0.89
CA TYR A 42 -6.81 4.29 1.08
C TYR A 42 -6.01 3.96 -0.18
N ILE A 43 -6.66 3.93 -1.35
CA ILE A 43 -6.01 3.65 -2.63
C ILE A 43 -4.91 4.68 -2.92
N GLU A 44 -5.18 5.97 -2.75
CA GLU A 44 -4.19 7.02 -3.00
C GLU A 44 -2.99 6.92 -2.05
N MET A 45 -3.21 6.63 -0.77
CA MET A 45 -2.12 6.38 0.19
C MET A 45 -1.33 5.11 -0.16
N ALA A 46 -1.98 4.07 -0.63
CA ALA A 46 -1.33 2.83 -1.05
C ALA A 46 -0.47 3.04 -2.30
N ARG A 47 -0.97 3.78 -3.31
CA ARG A 47 -0.18 4.16 -4.49
C ARG A 47 1.08 4.96 -4.13
N ALA A 48 0.91 6.02 -3.34
CA ALA A 48 2.05 6.83 -2.88
C ALA A 48 3.07 6.02 -2.06
N THR A 49 2.61 5.00 -1.34
CA THR A 49 3.48 4.08 -0.60
C THR A 49 4.22 3.11 -1.52
N ALA A 50 3.53 2.54 -2.52
CA ALA A 50 4.12 1.64 -3.51
C ALA A 50 5.21 2.36 -4.32
N ASP A 51 4.94 3.60 -4.76
CA ASP A 51 5.90 4.43 -5.50
C ASP A 51 7.19 4.65 -4.70
N ARG A 52 7.06 5.00 -3.41
CA ARG A 52 8.23 5.16 -2.52
C ARG A 52 8.96 3.83 -2.32
N ALA A 53 8.23 2.75 -2.05
CA ALA A 53 8.85 1.45 -1.83
C ALA A 53 9.62 0.96 -3.08
N LEU A 54 9.11 1.21 -4.28
CA LEU A 54 9.80 0.95 -5.54
C LEU A 54 11.04 1.82 -5.70
N ALA A 55 10.92 3.14 -5.50
CA ALA A 55 12.03 4.08 -5.63
C ALA A 55 13.19 3.75 -4.68
N HIS A 56 12.89 3.16 -3.52
CA HIS A 56 13.88 2.75 -2.52
C HIS A 56 14.30 1.28 -2.62
N GLY A 57 13.81 0.52 -3.61
CA GLY A 57 14.14 -0.90 -3.80
C GLY A 57 13.62 -1.83 -2.71
N LEU A 58 12.66 -1.36 -1.90
CA LEU A 58 12.00 -2.15 -0.85
C LEU A 58 10.91 -3.05 -1.42
N LEU A 59 10.24 -2.59 -2.49
CA LEU A 59 9.26 -3.35 -3.25
C LEU A 59 9.89 -3.81 -4.56
N LYS A 60 9.81 -5.12 -4.82
CA LYS A 60 10.22 -5.70 -6.11
C LYS A 60 9.18 -5.38 -7.18
N ALA A 61 9.63 -5.14 -8.42
CA ALA A 61 8.75 -4.78 -9.53
C ALA A 61 7.66 -5.83 -9.76
N GLU A 62 7.99 -7.11 -9.65
CA GLU A 62 7.05 -8.21 -9.88
C GLU A 62 5.91 -8.20 -8.85
N LEU A 63 6.21 -7.87 -7.58
CA LEU A 63 5.18 -7.74 -6.54
C LEU A 63 4.38 -6.44 -6.67
N ALA A 64 4.96 -5.42 -7.28
CA ALA A 64 4.26 -4.17 -7.54
C ALA A 64 3.20 -4.35 -8.64
N GLU A 65 3.43 -5.21 -9.64
CA GLU A 65 2.45 -5.49 -10.69
C GLU A 65 1.14 -6.03 -10.10
N ASP A 66 1.21 -7.07 -9.26
CA ASP A 66 0.04 -7.63 -8.58
C ASP A 66 -0.68 -6.59 -7.70
N LEU A 67 0.10 -5.76 -7.01
CA LEU A 67 -0.43 -4.69 -6.18
C LEU A 67 -1.13 -3.60 -7.01
N LEU A 68 -0.59 -3.24 -8.17
CA LEU A 68 -1.19 -2.24 -9.06
C LEU A 68 -2.52 -2.72 -9.65
N VAL A 69 -2.66 -4.02 -9.92
CA VAL A 69 -3.94 -4.62 -10.33
C VAL A 69 -5.00 -4.41 -9.24
N VAL A 70 -4.66 -4.70 -7.97
CA VAL A 70 -5.59 -4.50 -6.84
C VAL A 70 -5.98 -3.03 -6.64
N LEU A 71 -5.06 -2.10 -6.94
CA LEU A 71 -5.27 -0.66 -6.78
C LEU A 71 -5.94 0.00 -8.01
N ALA A 72 -6.28 -0.76 -9.05
CA ALA A 72 -6.96 -0.27 -10.23
C ALA A 72 -8.50 -0.34 -10.14
N ASP A 73 -9.04 -1.11 -9.18
CA ASP A 73 -10.48 -1.24 -8.87
C ASP A 73 -11.04 -0.09 -8.01
#